data_AF-A0A347TJ01-F1
#
_entry.id   AF-A0A347TJ01-F1
#
_cell.length_a   1.000
_cell.length_b   1.000
_cell.length_c   1.000
_cell.angle_alpha   90.00
_cell.angle_beta   90.00
_cell.angle_gamma   90.00
#
_symmetry.space_group_name_H-M   'P 1'
#
loop_
_entity.id
_entity.type
_entity.pdbx_description
1 polymer ?
#
loop_
_entity_poly.entity_id
_entity_poly.type
_entity_poly.pdbx_seq_one_letter_code
_entity_poly.pdbx_strand_id
1 'polypeptide(L)'
;MNLEFLFFIIAVIFLSIPFIFYNKRRATKLQNKNPKIKNHIYISQVELPLKIEKLDFATNSNIVRKIFHTFEVLDIKSLNTKQLEKKEWHSWQISMLLNLYKNDKDFFIPNKEKVFHKNILNLDNKSLNSFIQTILLKYKANVDIKVSKNILSDDVIWTNKEISILFYILTTYKQ
;
A
#
# COMPACT_ATOMS: atom_id res chain seq x y z
N MET A 1 50.90 -9.06 -19.64
CA MET A 1 49.77 -8.89 -18.71
C MET A 1 50.20 -9.50 -17.39
N ASN A 2 50.39 -8.71 -16.34
CA ASN A 2 51.01 -9.19 -15.11
C ASN A 2 50.06 -10.18 -14.40
N LEU A 3 50.61 -11.25 -13.83
CA LEU A 3 49.83 -12.28 -13.14
C LEU A 3 48.92 -11.66 -12.06
N GLU A 4 49.42 -10.63 -11.38
CA GLU A 4 48.70 -9.84 -10.38
C GLU A 4 47.48 -9.10 -10.95
N PHE A 5 47.58 -8.60 -12.19
CA PHE A 5 46.47 -7.96 -12.89
C PHE A 5 45.38 -8.97 -13.25
N LEU A 6 45.77 -10.21 -13.54
CA LEU A 6 44.84 -11.30 -13.85
C LEU A 6 44.06 -11.75 -12.60
N PHE A 7 44.72 -11.80 -11.43
CA PHE A 7 44.06 -12.05 -10.15
C PHE A 7 43.08 -10.94 -9.76
N PHE A 8 43.43 -9.67 -10.02
CA PHE A 8 42.55 -8.54 -9.75
C PHE A 8 41.24 -8.62 -10.56
N ILE A 9 41.33 -8.95 -11.86
CA ILE A 9 40.15 -9.12 -12.72
C ILE A 9 39.24 -10.25 -12.22
N ILE A 10 39.82 -11.38 -11.83
CA ILE A 10 39.06 -12.53 -11.32
C ILE A 10 38.32 -12.16 -10.02
N ALA A 11 38.97 -11.43 -9.11
CA ALA A 11 38.35 -11.00 -7.85
C ALA A 11 37.15 -10.06 -8.07
N VAL A 12 37.26 -9.11 -9.02
CA VAL A 12 36.17 -8.18 -9.37
C VAL A 12 34.96 -8.94 -9.94
N ILE A 13 35.20 -9.92 -10.81
CA ILE A 13 34.13 -10.75 -11.39
C ILE A 13 33.43 -11.53 -10.29
N PHE A 14 34.18 -12.16 -9.37
CA PHE A 14 33.59 -12.98 -8.30
C PHE A 14 32.70 -12.17 -7.35
N LEU A 15 33.09 -10.93 -7.03
CA LEU A 15 32.30 -10.01 -6.19
C LEU A 15 31.03 -9.49 -6.90
N SER A 16 31.01 -9.43 -8.23
CA SER A 16 29.85 -8.93 -8.99
C SER A 16 28.71 -9.96 -9.13
N ILE A 17 29.02 -11.27 -9.08
CA ILE A 17 28.03 -12.36 -9.21
C ILE A 17 26.90 -12.30 -8.18
N PRO A 18 27.16 -12.14 -6.86
CA PRO A 18 26.07 -12.06 -5.88
C PRO A 18 25.18 -10.82 -6.08
N PHE A 19 25.73 -9.69 -6.55
CA PHE A 19 24.95 -8.47 -6.83
C PHE A 19 23.96 -8.68 -8.00
N ILE A 20 24.39 -9.37 -9.06
CA ILE A 20 23.54 -9.70 -10.21
C ILE A 20 22.41 -10.65 -9.79
N PHE A 21 22.69 -11.66 -8.97
CA PHE A 21 21.68 -12.59 -8.46
C PHE A 21 20.69 -11.94 -7.49
N TYR A 22 21.15 -11.01 -6.64
CA TYR A 22 20.29 -10.26 -5.72
C TYR A 22 19.32 -9.36 -6.48
N ASN A 23 19.79 -8.68 -7.53
CA ASN A 23 18.96 -7.78 -8.34
C ASN A 23 17.97 -8.56 -9.23
N LYS A 24 18.36 -9.73 -9.75
CA LYS A 24 17.49 -10.58 -10.58
C LYS A 24 16.31 -11.17 -9.78
N ARG A 25 16.51 -11.52 -8.49
CA ARG A 25 15.41 -11.94 -7.59
C ARG A 25 14.39 -10.83 -7.31
N ARG A 26 14.81 -9.55 -7.36
CA ARG A 26 13.91 -8.39 -7.21
C ARG A 26 13.15 -8.10 -8.51
N ALA A 27 13.80 -8.26 -9.66
CA ALA A 27 13.19 -8.04 -10.98
C ALA A 27 12.15 -9.11 -11.36
N THR A 28 12.33 -10.38 -10.97
CA THR A 28 11.38 -11.46 -11.32
C THR A 28 10.10 -11.46 -10.49
N LYS A 29 9.98 -10.63 -9.45
CA LYS A 29 8.74 -10.48 -8.66
C LYS A 29 7.75 -9.44 -9.21
N LEU A 30 8.12 -8.72 -10.29
CA LEU A 30 7.26 -7.78 -11.01
C LEU A 30 6.80 -8.38 -12.34
N GLN A 31 6.19 -9.57 -12.33
CA GLN A 31 5.33 -9.94 -13.44
C GLN A 31 4.03 -9.16 -13.30
N ASN A 32 3.91 -8.08 -14.10
CA ASN A 32 2.65 -7.40 -14.40
C ASN A 32 1.71 -8.38 -15.12
N LYS A 33 1.12 -9.32 -14.39
CA LYS A 33 -0.13 -9.93 -14.80
C LYS A 33 -1.21 -8.91 -14.46
N ASN A 34 -1.65 -8.14 -15.44
CA ASN A 34 -2.95 -7.47 -15.34
C ASN A 34 -3.99 -8.55 -15.05
N PRO A 35 -4.55 -8.62 -13.83
CA PRO A 35 -5.51 -9.66 -13.52
C PRO A 35 -6.75 -9.38 -14.36
N LYS A 36 -7.14 -10.35 -15.21
CA LYS A 36 -8.51 -10.39 -15.73
C LYS A 36 -9.44 -10.38 -14.51
N ILE A 37 -10.17 -9.29 -14.31
CA ILE A 37 -11.07 -9.09 -13.17
C ILE A 37 -12.21 -10.10 -13.32
N LYS A 38 -12.05 -11.30 -12.74
CA LYS A 38 -13.12 -12.28 -12.54
C LYS A 38 -13.37 -12.60 -11.08
N ASN A 39 -12.46 -12.22 -10.18
CA ASN A 39 -12.58 -12.56 -8.77
C ASN A 39 -12.89 -11.29 -7.97
N HIS A 40 -14.18 -11.00 -7.79
CA HIS A 40 -14.60 -10.13 -6.68
C HIS A 40 -14.13 -10.77 -5.38
N ILE A 41 -13.50 -9.99 -4.51
CA ILE A 41 -13.09 -10.46 -3.20
C ILE A 41 -13.76 -9.64 -2.11
N TYR A 42 -14.23 -10.33 -1.09
CA TYR A 42 -14.83 -9.71 0.08
C TYR A 42 -13.73 -9.31 1.06
N ILE A 43 -13.92 -8.18 1.76
CA ILE A 43 -12.95 -7.72 2.77
C ILE A 43 -12.72 -8.77 3.88
N SER A 44 -13.73 -9.57 4.20
CA SER A 44 -13.62 -10.69 5.15
C SER A 44 -12.58 -11.74 4.75
N GLN A 45 -12.32 -11.89 3.44
CA GLN A 45 -11.35 -12.84 2.88
C GLN A 45 -9.91 -12.29 2.83
N VAL A 46 -9.72 -11.01 3.19
CA VAL A 46 -8.40 -10.39 3.22
C VAL A 46 -7.73 -10.72 4.55
N GLU A 47 -6.66 -11.51 4.50
CA GLU A 47 -5.80 -11.76 5.65
C GLU A 47 -4.93 -10.54 5.94
N LEU A 48 -4.69 -10.26 7.21
CA LEU A 48 -3.84 -9.16 7.66
C LEU A 48 -2.66 -9.72 8.46
N PRO A 49 -1.57 -8.97 8.64
CA PRO A 49 -0.51 -9.39 9.55
C PRO A 49 -1.10 -9.68 10.92
N LEU A 50 -0.74 -10.81 11.54
CA LEU A 50 -1.32 -11.26 12.82
C LEU A 50 -1.29 -10.20 13.92
N LYS A 51 -0.23 -9.38 13.94
CA LYS A 51 -0.07 -8.27 14.89
C LYS A 51 -1.12 -7.18 14.71
N ILE A 52 -1.61 -6.98 13.49
CA ILE A 52 -2.66 -6.00 13.14
C ILE A 52 -4.04 -6.62 13.37
N GLU A 53 -4.23 -7.87 12.96
CA GLU A 53 -5.51 -8.55 13.11
C GLU A 53 -5.93 -8.70 14.58
N LYS A 54 -4.95 -8.81 15.49
CA LYS A 54 -5.16 -8.87 16.94
C LYS A 54 -5.29 -7.51 17.62
N LEU A 55 -5.16 -6.38 16.92
CA LEU A 55 -5.33 -5.07 17.53
C LEU A 55 -6.77 -4.86 17.94
N ASP A 56 -6.97 -4.35 19.15
CA ASP A 56 -8.27 -3.82 19.55
C ASP A 56 -8.58 -2.53 18.77
N PHE A 57 -9.87 -2.20 18.72
CA PHE A 57 -10.36 -1.05 17.96
C PHE A 57 -9.76 0.28 18.44
N ALA A 58 -9.59 0.49 19.75
CA ALA A 58 -9.10 1.76 20.27
C ALA A 58 -7.64 1.97 19.86
N THR A 59 -6.82 0.92 19.98
CA THR A 59 -5.42 0.95 19.54
C THR A 59 -5.31 1.19 18.05
N ASN A 60 -6.05 0.43 17.22
CA ASN A 60 -5.98 0.63 15.77
C ASN A 60 -6.50 2.02 15.34
N SER A 61 -7.59 2.49 15.92
CA SER A 61 -8.12 3.83 15.67
C SER A 61 -7.14 4.95 16.00
N ASN A 62 -6.40 4.82 17.11
CA ASN A 62 -5.36 5.78 17.48
C ASN A 62 -4.20 5.77 16.49
N ILE A 63 -3.83 4.60 15.94
CA ILE A 63 -2.81 4.49 14.89
C ILE A 63 -3.33 5.12 13.60
N VAL A 64 -4.54 4.78 13.16
CA VAL A 64 -5.14 5.34 11.95
C VAL A 64 -5.30 6.87 12.04
N ARG A 65 -5.61 7.42 13.21
CA ARG A 65 -5.61 8.88 13.42
C ARG A 65 -4.24 9.52 13.18
N LYS A 66 -3.15 8.86 13.58
CA LYS A 66 -1.78 9.35 13.30
C LYS A 66 -1.46 9.26 11.80
N ILE A 67 -1.90 8.20 11.13
CA ILE A 67 -1.77 8.06 9.67
C ILE A 67 -2.55 9.19 8.97
N PHE A 68 -3.75 9.49 9.45
CA PHE A 68 -4.59 10.56 8.92
C PHE A 68 -3.96 11.94 9.12
N HIS A 69 -3.36 12.21 10.27
CA HIS A 69 -2.61 13.46 10.46
C HIS A 69 -1.48 13.61 9.43
N THR A 70 -0.72 12.54 9.13
CA THR A 70 0.27 12.58 8.04
C THR A 70 -0.40 12.84 6.69
N PHE A 71 -1.55 12.24 6.43
CA PHE A 71 -2.33 12.46 5.21
C PHE A 71 -2.73 13.93 5.05
N GLU A 72 -3.16 14.57 6.13
CA GLU A 72 -3.50 16.01 6.15
C GLU A 72 -2.27 16.89 5.91
N VAL A 73 -1.15 16.58 6.58
CA VAL A 73 0.11 17.33 6.41
C VAL A 73 0.64 17.26 4.98
N LEU A 74 0.45 16.12 4.30
CA LEU A 74 0.85 15.96 2.90
C LEU A 74 -0.08 16.67 1.91
N ASP A 75 -1.20 17.25 2.38
CA ASP A 75 -2.17 18.02 1.59
C ASP A 75 -2.54 17.33 0.28
N ILE A 76 -2.94 16.05 0.37
CA ILE A 76 -3.25 15.20 -0.79
C ILE A 76 -4.30 15.85 -1.71
N LYS A 77 -5.17 16.70 -1.17
CA LYS A 77 -6.18 17.46 -1.91
C LYS A 77 -5.60 18.39 -2.97
N SER A 78 -4.43 18.99 -2.74
CA SER A 78 -3.83 19.94 -3.70
C SER A 78 -2.97 19.26 -4.76
N LEU A 79 -2.74 17.95 -4.64
CA LEU A 79 -1.88 17.21 -5.56
C LEU A 79 -2.49 17.08 -6.97
N ASN A 80 -1.66 17.25 -7.99
CA ASN A 80 -2.06 16.96 -9.36
C ASN A 80 -2.13 15.44 -9.64
N THR A 81 -2.69 15.07 -10.79
CA THR A 81 -2.88 13.66 -11.18
C THR A 81 -1.60 12.82 -11.11
N LYS A 82 -0.45 13.36 -11.53
CA LYS A 82 0.82 12.63 -11.48
C LYS A 82 1.29 12.41 -10.04
N GLN A 83 1.08 13.39 -9.17
CA GLN A 83 1.41 13.30 -7.75
C GLN A 83 0.48 12.33 -7.00
N LEU A 84 -0.79 12.25 -7.39
CA LEU A 84 -1.75 11.28 -6.83
C LEU A 84 -1.35 9.82 -7.10
N GLU A 85 -0.69 9.55 -8.22
CA GLU A 85 -0.21 8.22 -8.60
C GLU A 85 1.17 7.88 -8.01
N LYS A 86 1.82 8.80 -7.26
CA LYS A 86 3.09 8.51 -6.58
C LYS A 86 2.87 7.51 -5.45
N LYS A 87 3.78 6.54 -5.37
CA LYS A 87 3.84 5.53 -4.30
C LYS A 87 4.62 6.08 -3.12
N GLU A 88 3.91 6.44 -2.06
CA GLU A 88 4.48 7.11 -0.87
C GLU A 88 4.01 6.45 0.43
N TRP A 89 3.06 5.52 0.35
CA TRP A 89 2.49 4.84 1.51
C TRP A 89 2.92 3.39 1.56
N HIS A 90 3.19 2.91 2.78
CA HIS A 90 3.72 1.58 3.00
C HIS A 90 2.64 0.58 3.40
N SER A 91 2.83 -0.70 3.06
CA SER A 91 1.84 -1.76 3.27
C SER A 91 1.37 -1.87 4.72
N TRP A 92 2.24 -1.61 5.71
CA TRP A 92 1.82 -1.62 7.11
C TRP A 92 0.72 -0.59 7.45
N GLN A 93 0.74 0.61 6.85
CA GLN A 93 -0.30 1.63 7.05
C GLN A 93 -1.63 1.17 6.42
N ILE A 94 -1.54 0.62 5.22
CA ILE A 94 -2.70 0.12 4.48
C ILE A 94 -3.36 -1.05 5.23
N SER A 95 -2.57 -1.95 5.82
CA SER A 95 -3.09 -3.02 6.65
C SER A 95 -3.89 -2.51 7.86
N MET A 96 -3.50 -1.37 8.48
CA MET A 96 -4.24 -0.76 9.59
C MET A 96 -5.60 -0.20 9.14
N LEU A 97 -5.62 0.48 8.00
CA LEU A 97 -6.85 0.99 7.38
C LEU A 97 -7.81 -0.14 6.99
N LEU A 98 -7.27 -1.19 6.35
CA LEU A 98 -8.04 -2.38 6.00
C LEU A 98 -8.54 -3.13 7.23
N ASN A 99 -7.84 -3.08 8.36
CA ASN A 99 -8.34 -3.66 9.61
C ASN A 99 -9.58 -2.93 10.12
N LEU A 100 -9.64 -1.59 10.07
CA LEU A 100 -10.87 -0.87 10.40
C LEU A 100 -12.00 -1.25 9.45
N TYR A 101 -11.71 -1.27 8.14
CA TYR A 101 -12.69 -1.63 7.12
C TYR A 101 -13.22 -3.06 7.29
N LYS A 102 -12.33 -4.03 7.55
CA LYS A 102 -12.69 -5.44 7.78
C LYS A 102 -13.57 -5.63 9.01
N ASN A 103 -13.38 -4.82 10.05
CA ASN A 103 -14.14 -4.90 11.29
C ASN A 103 -15.37 -3.97 11.33
N ASP A 104 -15.77 -3.44 10.17
CA ASP A 104 -16.94 -2.56 10.02
C ASP A 104 -16.88 -1.34 10.96
N LYS A 105 -15.67 -0.76 11.07
CA LYS A 105 -15.38 0.40 11.91
C LYS A 105 -15.18 1.64 11.06
N ASP A 106 -15.96 2.67 11.37
CA ASP A 106 -15.87 3.95 10.68
C ASP A 106 -14.72 4.79 11.22
N PHE A 107 -14.21 5.66 10.34
CA PHE A 107 -13.25 6.70 10.70
C PHE A 107 -13.87 8.05 10.31
N PHE A 108 -14.35 8.79 11.32
CA PHE A 108 -14.99 10.08 11.09
C PHE A 108 -13.97 11.14 10.66
N ILE A 109 -14.23 11.77 9.50
CA ILE A 109 -13.48 12.92 9.00
C ILE A 109 -14.48 14.06 8.77
N PRO A 110 -14.35 15.18 9.52
CA PRO A 110 -15.19 16.35 9.29
C PRO A 110 -14.81 17.06 7.99
N ASN A 111 -15.78 17.71 7.34
CA ASN A 111 -15.57 18.56 6.15
C ASN A 111 -14.75 17.86 5.05
N LYS A 112 -15.30 16.79 4.47
CA LYS A 112 -14.64 15.96 3.45
C LYS A 112 -14.08 16.78 2.28
N GLU A 113 -14.76 17.87 1.93
CA GLU A 113 -14.38 18.81 0.85
C GLU A 113 -13.08 19.57 1.13
N LYS A 114 -12.69 19.68 2.41
CA LYS A 114 -11.43 20.31 2.82
C LYS A 114 -10.25 19.34 2.77
N VAL A 115 -10.51 18.04 2.81
CA VAL A 115 -9.50 17.00 3.00
C VAL A 115 -9.22 16.21 1.72
N PHE A 116 -10.25 15.90 0.94
CA PHE A 116 -10.13 15.03 -0.22
C PHE A 116 -9.99 15.81 -1.53
N HIS A 117 -9.20 15.24 -2.44
CA HIS A 117 -9.09 15.74 -3.81
C HIS A 117 -10.46 15.64 -4.54
N LYS A 118 -10.79 16.61 -5.40
CA LYS A 118 -12.08 16.66 -6.12
C LYS A 118 -12.41 15.38 -6.88
N ASN A 119 -11.41 14.78 -7.52
CA ASN A 119 -11.57 13.50 -8.24
C ASN A 119 -12.09 12.36 -7.36
N ILE A 120 -11.90 12.41 -6.04
CA ILE A 120 -12.36 11.40 -5.09
C ILE A 120 -13.74 11.77 -4.56
N LEU A 121 -13.97 13.04 -4.26
CA LEU A 121 -15.28 13.57 -3.84
C LEU A 121 -16.37 13.31 -4.89
N ASN A 122 -16.01 13.35 -6.17
CA ASN A 122 -16.94 13.18 -7.29
C ASN A 122 -17.16 11.71 -7.70
N LEU A 123 -16.61 10.74 -6.96
CA LEU A 123 -16.79 9.33 -7.28
C LEU A 123 -18.21 8.86 -6.92
N ASP A 124 -18.84 8.13 -7.84
CA ASP A 124 -20.06 7.40 -7.55
C ASP A 124 -19.77 6.09 -6.80
N ASN A 125 -20.80 5.51 -6.18
CA ASN A 125 -20.66 4.28 -5.40
C ASN A 125 -20.12 3.11 -6.23
N LYS A 126 -20.45 3.05 -7.53
CA LYS A 126 -19.96 2.01 -8.44
C LYS A 126 -18.45 2.11 -8.65
N SER A 127 -17.95 3.32 -8.93
CA SER A 127 -16.52 3.58 -9.08
C SER A 127 -15.79 3.33 -7.76
N LEU A 128 -16.36 3.76 -6.64
CA LEU A 128 -15.80 3.55 -5.32
C LEU A 128 -15.62 2.05 -4.99
N ASN A 129 -16.65 1.25 -5.26
CA ASN A 129 -16.60 -0.20 -5.14
C ASN A 129 -15.54 -0.81 -6.06
N SER A 130 -15.43 -0.35 -7.30
CA SER A 130 -14.39 -0.81 -8.24
C SER A 130 -12.98 -0.49 -7.74
N PHE A 131 -12.77 0.69 -7.18
CA PHE A 131 -11.48 1.07 -6.59
C PHE A 131 -11.13 0.21 -5.38
N ILE A 132 -12.07 -0.05 -4.48
CA ILE A 132 -11.82 -0.99 -3.37
C ILE A 132 -11.45 -2.36 -3.88
N GLN A 133 -12.19 -2.90 -4.82
CA GLN A 133 -11.87 -4.22 -5.37
C GLN A 133 -10.45 -4.24 -5.95
N THR A 134 -10.02 -3.17 -6.61
CA THR A 134 -8.65 -3.02 -7.10
C THR A 134 -7.63 -2.99 -5.95
N ILE A 135 -7.89 -2.23 -4.89
CA ILE A 135 -7.03 -2.14 -3.70
C ILE A 135 -6.92 -3.49 -3.00
N LEU A 136 -8.03 -4.19 -2.77
CA LEU A 136 -8.03 -5.49 -2.11
C LEU A 136 -7.29 -6.52 -2.95
N LEU A 137 -7.52 -6.57 -4.27
CA LEU A 137 -6.83 -7.49 -5.17
C LEU A 137 -5.33 -7.22 -5.18
N LYS A 138 -4.93 -5.94 -5.25
CA LYS A 138 -3.54 -5.52 -5.16
C LYS A 138 -2.92 -5.92 -3.82
N TYR A 139 -3.64 -5.73 -2.71
CA TYR A 139 -3.18 -6.08 -1.38
C TYR A 139 -2.89 -7.59 -1.30
N LYS A 140 -3.88 -8.40 -1.68
CA LYS A 140 -3.78 -9.87 -1.69
C LYS A 140 -2.64 -10.38 -2.57
N ALA A 141 -2.38 -9.72 -3.69
CA ALA A 141 -1.34 -10.15 -4.62
C ALA A 141 0.09 -9.79 -4.19
N ASN A 142 0.27 -8.66 -3.48
CA ASN A 142 1.60 -8.07 -3.27
C ASN A 142 2.06 -8.05 -1.81
N VAL A 143 1.14 -8.07 -0.84
CA VAL A 143 1.49 -7.95 0.59
C VAL A 143 1.67 -9.32 1.21
N ASP A 144 2.88 -9.59 1.71
CA ASP A 144 3.17 -10.80 2.48
C ASP A 144 2.84 -10.58 3.97
N ILE A 145 1.71 -11.11 4.41
CA ILE A 145 1.20 -10.93 5.78
C ILE A 145 2.07 -11.62 6.86
N LYS A 146 3.00 -12.49 6.47
CA LYS A 146 3.86 -13.24 7.40
C LYS A 146 5.14 -12.48 7.75
N VAL A 147 5.48 -11.43 7.01
CA VAL A 147 6.71 -10.65 7.25
C VAL A 147 6.55 -9.66 8.40
N SER A 148 7.68 -9.14 8.88
CA SER A 148 7.72 -8.22 10.01
C SER A 148 7.18 -6.83 9.67
N LYS A 149 6.82 -6.06 10.70
CA LYS A 149 6.45 -4.64 10.57
C LYS A 149 7.49 -3.84 9.77
N ASN A 150 8.78 -4.03 10.06
CA ASN A 150 9.84 -3.27 9.40
C ASN A 150 9.83 -3.52 7.90
N ILE A 151 9.70 -4.79 7.47
CA ILE A 151 9.61 -5.14 6.05
C ILE A 151 8.36 -4.53 5.40
N LEU A 152 7.22 -4.56 6.08
CA LEU A 152 5.97 -3.96 5.58
C LEU A 152 5.97 -2.43 5.63
N SER A 153 6.84 -1.81 6.42
CA SER A 153 7.09 -0.37 6.44
C SER A 153 8.02 0.08 5.31
N ASP A 154 8.90 -0.81 4.84
CA ASP A 154 9.75 -0.56 3.67
C ASP A 154 9.02 -0.84 2.34
N ASP A 155 7.89 -1.55 2.39
CA ASP A 155 7.06 -1.89 1.23
C ASP A 155 6.17 -0.73 0.77
N VAL A 156 6.82 0.31 0.21
CA VAL A 156 6.19 1.54 -0.29
C VAL A 156 5.64 1.34 -1.71
N ILE A 157 4.49 0.66 -1.81
CA ILE A 157 3.85 0.34 -3.10
C ILE A 157 2.53 1.07 -3.33
N TRP A 158 2.04 1.82 -2.34
CA TRP A 158 0.70 2.38 -2.30
C TRP A 158 0.68 3.86 -2.64
N THR A 159 -0.26 4.24 -3.49
CA THR A 159 -0.34 5.60 -4.00
C THR A 159 -1.13 6.53 -3.10
N ASN A 160 -0.87 7.84 -3.24
CA ASN A 160 -1.64 8.90 -2.58
C ASN A 160 -3.15 8.77 -2.87
N LYS A 161 -3.50 8.39 -4.10
CA LYS A 161 -4.88 8.11 -4.50
C LYS A 161 -5.47 6.92 -3.75
N GLU A 162 -4.74 5.80 -3.66
CA GLU A 162 -5.23 4.57 -3.02
C GLU A 162 -5.51 4.79 -1.53
N ILE A 163 -4.60 5.45 -0.80
CA ILE A 163 -4.85 5.76 0.61
C ILE A 163 -6.00 6.75 0.78
N SER A 164 -6.12 7.74 -0.12
CA SER A 164 -7.19 8.72 -0.06
C SER A 164 -8.56 8.07 -0.29
N ILE A 165 -8.65 7.07 -1.16
CA ILE A 165 -9.87 6.28 -1.38
C ILE A 165 -10.21 5.46 -0.13
N LEU A 166 -9.22 4.84 0.52
CA LEU A 166 -9.45 4.08 1.77
C LEU A 166 -10.00 4.98 2.87
N PHE A 167 -9.39 6.14 3.10
CA PHE A 167 -9.91 7.12 4.07
C PHE A 167 -11.31 7.59 3.71
N TYR A 168 -11.55 7.91 2.43
CA TYR A 168 -12.88 8.35 1.99
C TYR A 168 -13.94 7.29 2.31
N ILE A 169 -13.65 6.03 2.07
CA ILE A 169 -14.58 4.92 2.30
C ILE A 169 -14.87 4.70 3.77
N LEU A 170 -13.85 4.74 4.61
CA LEU A 170 -14.02 4.66 6.05
C LEU A 170 -14.92 5.79 6.60
N THR A 171 -15.16 6.86 5.83
CA THR A 171 -16.09 7.95 6.19
C THR A 171 -17.48 7.85 5.55
N THR A 172 -17.65 7.06 4.48
CA THR A 172 -18.90 7.01 3.69
C THR A 172 -19.64 5.69 3.82
N TYR A 173 -19.00 4.62 4.28
CA TYR A 173 -19.54 3.26 4.21
C TYR A 173 -20.83 3.02 5.04
N LYS A 174 -21.39 4.04 5.70
CA LYS A 174 -22.66 3.99 6.44
C LYS A 174 -23.59 5.22 6.29
N GLN A 175 -23.44 6.05 5.26
CA GLN A 175 -24.47 7.07 4.91
C GLN A 175 -25.43 6.55 3.85
#